data_AF-A0A1I7RXP7-F1
#
_entry.id   AF-A0A1I7RXP7-F1
#
_cell.length_a   1.000
_cell.length_b   1.000
_cell.length_c   1.000
_cell.angle_alpha   90.00
_cell.angle_beta   90.00
_cell.angle_gamma   90.00
#
_symmetry.space_group_name_H-M   'P 1'
#
loop_
_entity.id
_entity.type
_entity.pdbx_description
1 polymer ?
#
loop_
_entity_poly.entity_id
_entity_poly.type
_entity_poly.pdbx_seq_one_letter_code
_entity_poly.pdbx_strand_id
1 'polypeptide(L)'
;MLRSLILGRLAKAGHKPTIEKALAKFAEHVEQKTDLHPDLRQMIYGVVARNAGRDGVQKLQKIFETCGFSEVERNALTAMGQATDPEILAEVYDYAVLKDKVRSQDLITLFAGATATPIGQDFVWEFYQKHLDILIKKFGTVNSSLFQYCLKFAGSQQSSSEFVEKYEVGV
;
A
#
# COMPACT_ATOMS: atom_id res chain seq x y z
N MET A 1 -18.50 -10.57 -3.45
CA MET A 1 -17.42 -10.40 -4.45
C MET A 1 -17.71 -9.44 -5.62
N LEU A 2 -18.80 -9.57 -6.42
CA LEU A 2 -19.03 -8.65 -7.56
C LEU A 2 -19.23 -7.18 -7.13
N ARG A 3 -19.93 -6.96 -6.02
CA ARG A 3 -20.22 -5.62 -5.48
C ARG A 3 -18.95 -4.86 -5.09
N SER A 4 -18.01 -5.49 -4.40
CA SER A 4 -16.75 -4.84 -3.99
C SER A 4 -15.87 -4.51 -5.19
N LEU A 5 -15.89 -5.34 -6.23
CA LEU A 5 -15.19 -5.07 -7.49
C LEU A 5 -15.75 -3.84 -8.20
N ILE A 6 -17.08 -3.75 -8.38
CA ILE A 6 -17.74 -2.61 -9.03
C ILE A 6 -17.45 -1.32 -8.26
N LEU A 7 -17.63 -1.34 -6.93
CA LEU A 7 -17.35 -0.17 -6.09
C LEU A 7 -15.87 0.23 -6.13
N GLY A 8 -14.95 -0.75 -6.12
CA GLY A 8 -13.52 -0.49 -6.24
C GLY A 8 -13.14 0.13 -7.59
N ARG A 9 -13.77 -0.30 -8.68
CA ARG A 9 -13.57 0.29 -10.03
C ARG A 9 -14.13 1.70 -10.11
N LEU A 10 -15.33 1.95 -9.60
CA LEU A 10 -15.93 3.28 -9.54
C LEU A 10 -15.08 4.26 -8.71
N ALA A 11 -14.57 3.82 -7.57
CA ALA A 11 -13.69 4.64 -6.75
C ALA A 11 -12.35 4.92 -7.45
N LYS A 12 -11.78 3.93 -8.15
CA LYS A 12 -10.59 4.13 -9.00
C LYS A 12 -10.84 5.12 -10.14
N ALA A 13 -12.06 5.16 -10.69
CA ALA A 13 -12.46 6.09 -11.72
C ALA A 13 -12.87 7.49 -11.18
N GLY A 14 -12.72 7.75 -9.88
CA GLY A 14 -13.03 9.06 -9.31
C GLY A 14 -14.52 9.33 -9.10
N HIS A 15 -15.38 8.30 -9.05
CA HIS A 15 -16.82 8.48 -8.82
C HIS A 15 -17.10 9.02 -7.40
N LYS A 16 -17.30 10.33 -7.29
CA LYS A 16 -17.46 11.07 -6.02
C LYS A 16 -18.48 10.45 -5.04
N PRO A 17 -19.71 10.07 -5.46
CA PRO A 17 -20.68 9.49 -4.53
C PRO A 17 -20.21 8.17 -3.89
N THR A 18 -19.42 7.37 -4.63
CA THR A 18 -18.85 6.12 -4.09
C THR A 18 -17.76 6.41 -3.08
N ILE A 19 -16.90 7.41 -3.38
CA ILE A 19 -15.80 7.81 -2.50
C ILE A 19 -16.35 8.37 -1.20
N GLU A 20 -17.25 9.34 -1.27
CA GLU A 20 -17.88 9.96 -0.09
C GLU A 20 -18.58 8.91 0.79
N LYS A 21 -19.32 7.99 0.18
CA LYS A 21 -19.99 6.90 0.91
C LYS A 21 -19.00 5.94 1.56
N ALA A 22 -17.88 5.64 0.92
CA ALA A 22 -16.83 4.79 1.49
C ALA A 22 -16.11 5.50 2.65
N LEU A 23 -15.82 6.80 2.52
CA LEU A 23 -15.22 7.60 3.58
C LEU A 23 -16.17 7.73 4.80
N ALA A 24 -17.46 7.98 4.56
CA ALA A 24 -18.46 8.02 5.64
C ALA A 24 -18.56 6.67 6.37
N LYS A 25 -18.57 5.55 5.63
CA LYS A 25 -18.56 4.21 6.23
C LYS A 25 -17.29 3.91 7.04
N PHE A 26 -16.15 4.41 6.59
CA PHE A 26 -14.91 4.28 7.35
C PHE A 26 -14.94 5.10 8.63
N ALA A 27 -15.45 6.34 8.59
CA ALA A 27 -15.62 7.16 9.78
C ALA A 27 -16.54 6.48 10.80
N GLU A 28 -17.69 5.95 10.36
CA GLU A 28 -18.61 5.16 11.19
C GLU A 28 -17.91 3.95 11.83
N HIS A 29 -17.09 3.22 11.06
CA HIS A 29 -16.31 2.08 11.56
C HIS A 29 -15.32 2.48 12.66
N VAL A 30 -14.59 3.60 12.47
CA VAL A 30 -13.57 4.07 13.42
C VAL A 30 -14.20 4.68 14.68
N GLU A 31 -15.29 5.45 14.54
CA GLU A 31 -15.93 6.17 15.64
C GLU A 31 -16.90 5.29 16.43
N GLN A 32 -17.74 4.51 15.74
CA GLN A 32 -18.80 3.72 16.35
C GLN A 32 -18.42 2.25 16.55
N LYS A 33 -17.21 1.84 16.17
CA LYS A 33 -16.73 0.44 16.21
C LYS A 33 -17.67 -0.54 15.49
N THR A 34 -18.36 -0.05 14.45
CA THR A 34 -19.25 -0.89 13.63
C THR A 34 -18.44 -1.79 12.73
N ASP A 35 -18.81 -3.07 12.61
CA ASP A 35 -18.03 -3.99 11.79
C ASP A 35 -18.20 -3.72 10.29
N LEU A 36 -17.07 -3.59 9.59
CA LEU A 36 -17.06 -3.57 8.12
C LEU A 36 -17.15 -4.99 7.60
N HIS A 37 -18.10 -5.21 6.69
CA HIS A 37 -18.21 -6.48 5.98
C HIS A 37 -16.86 -6.84 5.31
N PRO A 38 -16.32 -8.06 5.49
CA PRO A 38 -15.01 -8.46 4.98
C PRO A 38 -14.78 -8.14 3.50
N ASP A 39 -15.75 -8.48 2.62
CA ASP A 39 -15.71 -8.15 1.18
C ASP A 39 -15.48 -6.67 0.84
N LEU A 40 -15.94 -5.75 1.69
CA LEU A 40 -15.88 -4.31 1.44
C LEU A 40 -14.69 -3.65 2.13
N ARG A 41 -14.12 -4.29 3.16
CA ARG A 41 -13.07 -3.73 4.01
C ARG A 41 -11.87 -3.27 3.20
N GLN A 42 -11.32 -4.15 2.37
CA GLN A 42 -10.14 -3.84 1.56
C GLN A 42 -10.40 -2.67 0.59
N MET A 43 -11.60 -2.65 -0.01
CA MET A 43 -11.98 -1.57 -0.93
C MET A 43 -12.10 -0.24 -0.19
N ILE A 44 -12.77 -0.21 0.97
CA ILE A 44 -12.95 0.99 1.78
C ILE A 44 -11.60 1.52 2.27
N TYR A 45 -10.74 0.66 2.82
CA TYR A 45 -9.41 1.08 3.29
C TYR A 45 -8.57 1.66 2.15
N GLY A 46 -8.58 1.03 0.98
CA GLY A 46 -7.89 1.57 -0.20
C GLY A 46 -8.47 2.91 -0.68
N VAL A 47 -9.78 3.16 -0.52
CA VAL A 47 -10.36 4.48 -0.81
C VAL A 47 -9.88 5.53 0.19
N VAL A 48 -9.85 5.19 1.48
CA VAL A 48 -9.36 6.08 2.55
C VAL A 48 -7.91 6.48 2.29
N ALA A 49 -7.02 5.51 2.04
CA ALA A 49 -5.61 5.81 1.79
C ALA A 49 -5.38 6.76 0.59
N ARG A 50 -6.23 6.68 -0.44
CA ARG A 50 -6.12 7.49 -1.66
C ARG A 50 -6.81 8.86 -1.57
N ASN A 51 -7.74 9.07 -0.65
CA ASN A 51 -8.62 10.25 -0.67
C ASN A 51 -8.70 11.00 0.67
N ALA A 52 -8.28 10.40 1.78
CA ALA A 52 -8.37 11.01 3.11
C ALA A 52 -7.02 11.58 3.63
N GLY A 53 -6.00 11.62 2.76
CA GLY A 53 -4.69 12.18 3.08
C GLY A 53 -4.04 11.53 4.31
N ARG A 54 -3.26 12.34 5.04
CA ARG A 54 -2.42 11.88 6.15
C ARG A 54 -3.25 11.33 7.32
N ASP A 55 -4.35 11.99 7.68
CA ASP A 55 -5.26 11.54 8.75
C ASP A 55 -5.85 10.15 8.45
N GLY A 56 -6.27 9.92 7.20
CA GLY A 56 -6.77 8.61 6.77
C GLY A 56 -5.74 7.50 6.91
N VAL A 57 -4.50 7.75 6.50
CA VAL A 57 -3.41 6.78 6.61
C VAL A 57 -3.02 6.53 8.06
N GLN A 58 -3.00 7.55 8.92
CA GLN A 58 -2.75 7.40 10.35
C GLN A 58 -3.83 6.56 11.03
N LYS A 59 -5.11 6.73 10.64
CA LYS A 59 -6.19 5.86 11.12
C LYS A 59 -6.00 4.41 10.68
N LEU A 60 -5.57 4.17 9.45
CA LEU A 60 -5.25 2.82 8.96
C LEU A 60 -4.06 2.20 9.72
N GLN A 61 -3.03 2.99 10.00
CA GLN A 61 -1.89 2.56 10.81
C GLN A 61 -2.34 2.17 12.23
N LYS A 62 -3.19 2.98 12.86
CA LYS A 62 -3.76 2.67 14.17
C LYS A 62 -4.57 1.36 14.15
N ILE A 63 -5.34 1.11 13.09
CA ILE A 63 -6.07 -0.16 12.92
C ILE A 63 -5.08 -1.33 12.84
N PHE A 64 -4.02 -1.19 12.03
CA PHE A 64 -2.96 -2.19 11.92
C PHE A 64 -2.34 -2.52 13.29
N GLU A 65 -2.06 -1.52 14.12
CA GLU A 65 -1.44 -1.70 15.44
C GLU A 65 -2.37 -2.31 16.49
N THR A 66 -3.70 -2.15 16.34
CA THR A 66 -4.66 -2.44 17.44
C THR A 66 -5.64 -3.57 17.15
N CYS A 67 -5.88 -3.93 15.88
CA CYS A 67 -6.96 -4.87 15.55
C CYS A 67 -6.74 -6.30 16.03
N GLY A 68 -5.49 -6.78 16.11
CA GLY A 68 -5.14 -8.13 16.57
C GLY A 68 -5.61 -9.27 15.66
N PHE A 69 -6.09 -8.96 14.45
CA PHE A 69 -6.54 -9.93 13.45
C PHE A 69 -5.71 -9.80 12.17
N SER A 70 -4.90 -10.82 11.86
CA SER A 70 -3.96 -10.77 10.73
C SER A 70 -4.59 -10.46 9.37
N GLU A 71 -5.86 -10.83 9.15
CA GLU A 71 -6.56 -10.46 7.92
C GLU A 71 -6.80 -8.93 7.84
N VAL A 72 -7.20 -8.31 8.95
CA VAL A 72 -7.44 -6.86 9.03
C VAL A 72 -6.11 -6.11 8.93
N GLU A 73 -5.05 -6.62 9.58
CA GLU A 73 -3.70 -6.07 9.49
C GLU A 73 -3.20 -6.03 8.05
N ARG A 74 -3.29 -7.13 7.31
CA ARG A 74 -2.88 -7.18 5.89
C ARG A 74 -3.70 -6.23 5.04
N ASN A 75 -5.00 -6.10 5.31
CA ASN A 75 -5.86 -5.18 4.56
C ASN A 75 -5.44 -3.72 4.79
N ALA A 76 -5.20 -3.34 6.05
CA ALA A 76 -4.71 -2.01 6.41
C ALA A 76 -3.33 -1.74 5.80
N LEU A 77 -2.40 -2.70 5.88
CA LEU A 77 -1.06 -2.58 5.32
C LEU A 77 -1.07 -2.41 3.80
N THR A 78 -1.86 -3.23 3.10
CA THR A 78 -2.06 -3.09 1.66
C THR A 78 -2.65 -1.73 1.31
N ALA A 79 -3.59 -1.22 2.11
CA ALA A 79 -4.20 0.08 1.87
C ALA A 79 -3.23 1.25 2.11
N MET A 80 -2.43 1.22 3.18
CA MET A 80 -1.43 2.27 3.46
C MET A 80 -0.45 2.44 2.28
N GLY A 81 -0.07 1.35 1.62
CA GLY A 81 0.75 1.41 0.41
C GLY A 81 0.06 2.08 -0.79
N GLN A 82 -1.27 2.21 -0.80
CA GLN A 82 -2.02 2.86 -1.89
C GLN A 82 -2.11 4.38 -1.74
N ALA A 83 -1.43 4.99 -0.76
CA ALA A 83 -1.42 6.44 -0.63
C ALA A 83 -0.91 7.12 -1.91
N THR A 84 -1.49 8.28 -2.23
CA THR A 84 -1.17 9.03 -3.47
C THR A 84 -0.23 10.21 -3.23
N ASP A 85 0.20 10.42 -1.99
CA ASP A 85 1.12 11.48 -1.60
C ASP A 85 2.49 10.86 -1.30
N PRO A 86 3.57 11.24 -2.01
CA PRO A 86 4.92 10.74 -1.78
C PRO A 86 5.41 10.94 -0.35
N GLU A 87 5.05 12.04 0.32
CA GLU A 87 5.47 12.29 1.71
C GLU A 87 4.81 11.30 2.66
N ILE A 88 3.53 11.00 2.45
CA ILE A 88 2.80 10.01 3.24
C ILE A 88 3.36 8.61 2.99
N LEU A 89 3.68 8.27 1.74
CA LEU A 89 4.33 7.01 1.41
C LEU A 89 5.71 6.89 2.09
N ALA A 90 6.50 7.97 2.11
CA ALA A 90 7.77 8.01 2.84
C ALA A 90 7.60 7.71 4.32
N GLU A 91 6.59 8.30 4.98
CA GLU A 91 6.27 8.03 6.39
C GLU A 91 5.85 6.58 6.62
N VAL A 92 5.01 6.02 5.73
CA VAL A 92 4.55 4.62 5.81
C VAL A 92 5.72 3.65 5.64
N TYR A 93 6.60 3.87 4.68
CA TYR A 93 7.75 3.00 4.43
C TYR A 93 8.86 3.16 5.48
N ASP A 94 9.07 4.36 6.00
CA ASP A 94 9.93 4.59 7.17
C ASP A 94 9.40 3.81 8.38
N TYR A 95 8.12 3.92 8.69
CA TYR A 95 7.47 3.15 9.75
C TYR A 95 7.61 1.63 9.54
N ALA A 96 7.22 1.14 8.36
CA ALA A 96 7.13 -0.29 8.10
C ALA A 96 8.50 -0.96 7.96
N VAL A 97 9.41 -0.36 7.20
CA VAL A 97 10.69 -0.96 6.79
C VAL A 97 11.83 -0.52 7.70
N LEU A 98 12.02 0.80 7.87
CA LEU A 98 13.20 1.38 8.52
C LEU A 98 13.11 1.29 10.05
N LYS A 99 11.92 1.54 10.61
CA LYS A 99 11.63 1.40 12.06
C LYS A 99 11.24 -0.03 12.46
N ASP A 100 11.25 -0.96 11.51
CA ASP A 100 11.00 -2.40 11.74
C ASP A 100 9.67 -2.70 12.43
N LYS A 101 8.61 -1.94 12.10
CA LYS A 101 7.28 -2.11 12.72
C LYS A 101 6.41 -3.15 12.00
N VAL A 102 6.80 -3.57 10.81
CA VAL A 102 6.09 -4.58 10.01
C VAL A 102 7.01 -5.78 9.77
N ARG A 103 6.48 -6.99 10.00
CA ARG A 103 7.21 -8.24 9.80
C ARG A 103 7.62 -8.38 8.33
N SER A 104 8.81 -8.93 8.07
CA SER A 104 9.33 -9.08 6.71
C SER A 104 8.38 -9.82 5.76
N GLN A 105 7.65 -10.83 6.25
CA GLN A 105 6.68 -11.58 5.44
C GLN A 105 5.46 -10.76 5.03
N ASP A 106 5.08 -9.75 5.81
CA ASP A 106 3.89 -8.93 5.55
C ASP A 106 4.22 -7.71 4.67
N LEU A 107 5.50 -7.30 4.61
CA LEU A 107 5.97 -6.22 3.75
C LEU A 107 5.59 -6.42 2.27
N ILE A 108 5.52 -7.67 1.80
CA ILE A 108 5.08 -7.95 0.43
C ILE A 108 3.72 -7.31 0.10
N THR A 109 2.82 -7.24 1.09
CA THR A 109 1.48 -6.64 0.91
C THR A 109 1.53 -5.13 0.82
N LEU A 110 2.47 -4.48 1.52
CA LEU A 110 2.74 -3.05 1.40
C LEU A 110 3.25 -2.69 0.00
N PHE A 111 4.26 -3.44 -0.47
CA PHE A 111 4.82 -3.28 -1.83
C PHE A 111 3.77 -3.56 -2.91
N ALA A 112 2.92 -4.57 -2.73
CA ALA A 112 1.79 -4.81 -3.62
C ALA A 112 0.79 -3.64 -3.62
N GLY A 113 0.53 -3.04 -2.46
CA GLY A 113 -0.32 -1.85 -2.33
C GLY A 113 0.17 -0.66 -3.15
N ALA A 114 1.48 -0.37 -3.11
CA ALA A 114 2.10 0.72 -3.87
C ALA A 114 1.86 0.61 -5.38
N THR A 115 1.78 -0.63 -5.91
CA THR A 115 1.51 -0.84 -7.34
C THR A 115 0.11 -0.39 -7.79
N ALA A 116 -0.80 -0.04 -6.87
CA ALA A 116 -2.15 0.38 -7.21
C ALA A 116 -2.25 1.81 -7.76
N THR A 117 -1.21 2.63 -7.60
CA THR A 117 -1.16 4.03 -8.06
C THR A 117 0.14 4.32 -8.80
N PRO A 118 0.14 5.21 -9.82
CA PRO A 118 1.39 5.58 -10.52
C PRO A 118 2.43 6.18 -9.57
N ILE A 119 2.00 7.09 -8.68
CA ILE A 119 2.88 7.72 -7.69
C ILE A 119 3.52 6.68 -6.75
N GLY A 120 2.72 5.71 -6.29
CA GLY A 120 3.22 4.61 -5.47
C GLY A 120 4.23 3.73 -6.19
N GLN A 121 4.06 3.50 -7.50
CA GLN A 121 5.00 2.73 -8.33
C GLN A 121 6.37 3.44 -8.43
N ASP A 122 6.36 4.73 -8.77
CA ASP A 122 7.60 5.51 -8.87
C ASP A 122 8.32 5.58 -7.52
N PHE A 123 7.56 5.89 -6.46
CA PHE A 123 8.07 5.95 -5.10
C PHE A 123 8.71 4.63 -4.64
N VAL A 124 8.01 3.50 -4.83
CA VAL A 124 8.50 2.21 -4.32
C VAL A 124 9.76 1.76 -5.04
N TRP A 125 9.89 2.11 -6.33
CA TRP A 125 11.10 1.86 -7.10
C TRP A 125 12.30 2.65 -6.54
N GLU A 126 12.15 3.96 -6.36
CA GLU A 126 13.21 4.80 -5.79
C GLU A 126 13.58 4.36 -4.36
N PHE A 127 12.57 4.04 -3.55
CA PHE A 127 12.78 3.52 -2.20
C PHE A 127 13.57 2.20 -2.23
N TYR A 128 13.22 1.29 -3.14
CA TYR A 128 13.89 0.00 -3.28
C TYR A 128 15.37 0.17 -3.63
N GLN A 129 15.68 1.02 -4.61
CA GLN A 129 17.06 1.30 -5.01
C GLN A 129 17.86 1.94 -3.87
N LYS A 130 17.29 2.95 -3.21
CA LYS A 130 17.95 3.69 -2.13
C LYS A 130 18.24 2.83 -0.89
N HIS A 131 17.38 1.85 -0.61
CA HIS A 131 17.44 1.04 0.61
C HIS A 131 17.76 -0.44 0.33
N LEU A 132 18.40 -0.74 -0.80
CA LEU A 132 18.68 -2.09 -1.25
C LEU A 132 19.39 -2.94 -0.18
N ASP A 133 20.45 -2.40 0.44
CA ASP A 133 21.22 -3.11 1.47
C ASP A 133 20.37 -3.49 2.69
N ILE A 134 19.48 -2.59 3.11
CA ILE A 134 18.56 -2.81 4.22
C ILE A 134 17.57 -3.92 3.85
N LEU A 135 17.03 -3.88 2.63
CA LEU A 135 16.07 -4.88 2.15
C LEU A 135 16.72 -6.26 2.00
N ILE A 136 17.95 -6.34 1.47
CA ILE A 136 18.72 -7.61 1.39
C ILE A 136 18.91 -8.19 2.79
N LYS A 137 19.38 -7.39 3.75
CA LYS A 137 19.58 -7.84 5.14
C LYS A 137 18.27 -8.29 5.78
N LYS A 138 17.18 -7.55 5.54
CA LYS A 138 15.86 -7.82 6.12
C LYS A 138 15.20 -9.09 5.56
N PHE A 139 15.43 -9.38 4.27
CA PHE A 139 14.92 -10.59 3.61
C PHE A 139 15.94 -11.75 3.61
N GLY A 140 17.12 -11.53 4.18
CA GLY A 140 18.21 -12.50 4.35
C GLY A 140 19.14 -12.63 3.13
N THR A 141 18.58 -12.70 1.93
CA THR A 141 19.36 -12.84 0.69
C THR A 141 18.57 -12.35 -0.51
N VAL A 142 19.28 -11.98 -1.58
CA VAL A 142 18.69 -11.65 -2.89
C VAL A 142 17.89 -12.82 -3.48
N ASN A 143 18.22 -14.07 -3.13
CA ASN A 143 17.50 -15.25 -3.61
C ASN A 143 16.21 -15.54 -2.82
N SER A 144 15.91 -14.73 -1.79
CA SER A 144 14.69 -14.88 -1.01
C SER A 144 13.47 -14.56 -1.88
N SER A 145 12.44 -15.41 -1.84
CA SER A 145 11.21 -15.16 -2.59
C SER A 145 10.58 -13.82 -2.22
N LEU A 146 10.69 -13.39 -0.96
CA LEU A 146 10.19 -12.08 -0.51
C LEU A 146 10.91 -10.91 -1.18
N PHE A 147 12.25 -11.00 -1.28
CA PHE A 147 13.06 -10.00 -1.97
C PHE A 147 12.67 -9.94 -3.46
N GLN A 148 12.59 -11.11 -4.12
CA GLN A 148 12.22 -11.21 -5.53
C GLN A 148 10.80 -10.71 -5.81
N TYR A 149 9.84 -10.95 -4.91
CA TYR A 149 8.49 -10.41 -5.06
C TYR A 149 8.45 -8.90 -4.87
N CYS A 150 9.15 -8.35 -3.87
CA CYS A 150 9.22 -6.90 -3.68
C CYS A 150 9.89 -6.22 -4.88
N LEU A 151 10.96 -6.80 -5.42
CA LEU A 151 11.60 -6.36 -6.65
C LEU A 151 10.62 -6.38 -7.83
N LYS A 152 9.90 -7.49 -7.99
CA LYS A 152 8.89 -7.63 -9.07
C LYS A 152 7.82 -6.55 -8.95
N PHE A 153 7.29 -6.29 -7.75
CA PHE A 153 6.28 -5.25 -7.56
C PHE A 153 6.85 -3.86 -7.85
N ALA A 154 8.07 -3.57 -7.37
CA ALA A 154 8.73 -2.30 -7.60
C ALA A 154 9.07 -2.06 -9.10
N GLY A 155 9.42 -3.12 -9.84
CA GLY A 155 9.75 -3.06 -11.26
C GLY A 155 8.60 -3.31 -12.23
N SER A 156 7.39 -3.66 -11.76
CA SER A 156 6.33 -4.23 -12.60
C SER A 156 5.76 -3.34 -13.72
N GLN A 157 6.00 -2.04 -13.67
CA GLN A 157 5.43 -1.07 -14.62
C GLN A 157 6.49 -0.17 -15.28
N GLN A 158 7.77 -0.54 -15.16
CA GLN A 158 8.90 0.15 -15.76
C GLN A 158 9.04 -0.17 -17.27
N SER A 159 7.93 -0.08 -18.00
CA SER A 159 7.82 -0.36 -19.43
C SER A 159 7.97 0.89 -20.30
N SER A 160 8.32 2.03 -19.71
CA SER A 160 8.59 3.28 -20.44
C SER A 160 10.00 3.22 -21.06
N SER A 161 10.13 3.73 -22.28
CA SER A 161 11.41 3.78 -23.01
C SER A 161 12.51 4.54 -22.24
N GLU A 162 12.14 5.57 -21.48
CA GLU A 162 13.05 6.35 -20.63
C GLU A 162 13.65 5.53 -19.47
N PHE A 163 12.95 4.51 -18.98
CA PHE A 163 13.47 3.63 -17.93
C PHE A 163 14.49 2.63 -18.47
N VAL A 164 14.25 2.09 -19.68
CA VAL A 164 15.15 1.13 -20.34
C VAL A 164 16.53 1.75 -20.55
N GLU A 165 16.60 3.01 -21.02
CA GLU A 165 17.88 3.73 -21.17
C GLU A 165 18.60 3.92 -19.82
N LYS A 166 17.89 4.23 -18.75
CA LYS A 166 18.49 4.39 -17.41
C LYS A 166 19.04 3.07 -16.86
N TYR A 167 18.51 1.93 -17.31
CA TYR A 167 18.94 0.59 -16.90
C TYR A 167 20.11 0.07 -17.76
N GLU A 168 20.12 0.35 -19.06
CA GLU A 168 21.20 -0.07 -19.98
C GLU A 168 22.50 0.72 -19.78
N VAL A 169 22.42 1.98 -19.35
CA VAL A 169 23.61 2.83 -19.11
C VAL A 169 24.24 2.60 -17.72
N GLY A 170 23.57 1.84 -16.85
CA GLY A 170 24.01 1.55 -15.49
C GLY A 170 24.78 0.25 -15.30
N VAL A 171 25.18 -0.44 -16.38
CA VAL A 171 26.00 -1.67 -16.38
C VAL A 171 27.41 -1.37 -16.88
#